data_AF-A0A971TL84-F1
#
_entry.id   AF-A0A971TL84-F1
#
_cell.length_a   1.000
_cell.length_b   1.000
_cell.length_c   1.000
_cell.angle_alpha   90.00
_cell.angle_beta   90.00
_cell.angle_gamma   90.00
#
_symmetry.space_group_name_H-M   'P 1'
#
loop_
_entity.id
_entity.type
_entity.pdbx_description
1 polymer ?
#
loop_
_entity_poly.entity_id
_entity_poly.type
_entity_poly.pdbx_seq_one_letter_code
_entity_poly.pdbx_strand_id
1 'polypeptide(L)'
;RSDASAAALFYQLAQRYYYRDSAVVAGVPQTGLVPDVRADQPNIWLWQDGKLVDQPVPWEIYYELMAMRMSRRALQLDGSLNDALTLWLMADCKRELRLSEQVTDPLHGPEFPDCGYFLRTAGTFYCLSGLDRTLADNDVAVALKMLEALTDVAAGNDILRMMGDRQPIVAALNSPNQLVRLWSALALGWSAPGEVYPTVDRVVPLLGKVLVGPEKPVAVVIAAEKTQVDQVTPTLEKLGYEVAAFESADAWQNALADLKPRVEAVLIDYGLPIPGVSQVVGRMEQDPLLRSVPTVVMTGADTLEEARSTLQEAPQVAVVAGVPDEAMLEGRLVYLRQQLGREIASPEQARAMAILAAKGLGRLAAMELKNYQVARAGEALSQCAAGDDWELAYECGKVLAMLSQPELQQGLASAALGRGENEQKIQMLALLRTSVRKHGSRLTAEQISQLQGIVFKETAENLRNAAAAVVGALNLPPEEARKVILEKEAFGQVGP
;
A
#
# COMPACT_ATOMS: atom_id res chain seq x y z
N ARG A 1 -32.13 14.62 -30.88
CA ARG A 1 -30.75 14.86 -31.34
C ARG A 1 -30.04 15.51 -30.18
N SER A 2 -29.01 14.89 -29.61
CA SER A 2 -28.26 15.51 -28.52
C SER A 2 -27.40 16.65 -29.08
N ASP A 3 -27.42 17.81 -28.44
CA ASP A 3 -26.53 18.95 -28.73
C ASP A 3 -25.07 18.70 -28.26
N ALA A 4 -24.68 17.43 -28.08
CA ALA A 4 -23.38 17.04 -27.58
C ALA A 4 -22.32 17.18 -28.69
N SER A 5 -21.18 17.79 -28.36
CA SER A 5 -20.05 17.87 -29.28
C SER A 5 -19.51 16.48 -29.62
N ALA A 6 -18.83 16.35 -30.76
CA ALA A 6 -18.20 15.07 -31.14
C ALA A 6 -17.21 14.58 -30.06
N ALA A 7 -16.45 15.49 -29.46
CA ALA A 7 -15.55 15.16 -28.34
C ALA A 7 -16.32 14.58 -27.15
N ALA A 8 -17.44 15.20 -26.76
CA ALA A 8 -18.28 14.72 -25.67
C ALA A 8 -18.89 13.34 -25.98
N LEU A 9 -19.29 13.07 -27.22
CA LEU A 9 -19.80 11.76 -27.63
C LEU A 9 -18.73 10.66 -27.56
N PHE A 10 -17.50 10.95 -27.98
CA PHE A 10 -16.38 10.00 -27.83
C PHE A 10 -16.05 9.76 -26.36
N TYR A 11 -16.09 10.79 -25.52
CA TYR A 11 -15.90 10.64 -24.08
C TYR A 11 -16.99 9.77 -23.45
N GLN A 12 -18.27 10.01 -23.77
CA GLN A 12 -19.38 9.16 -23.29
C GLN A 12 -19.19 7.71 -23.72
N LEU A 13 -18.78 7.47 -24.97
CA LEU A 13 -18.49 6.12 -25.45
C LEU A 13 -17.31 5.48 -24.70
N ALA A 14 -16.27 6.25 -24.38
CA ALA A 14 -15.15 5.78 -23.57
C ALA A 14 -15.61 5.34 -22.17
N GLN A 15 -16.51 6.11 -21.53
CA GLN A 15 -17.08 5.74 -20.23
C GLN A 15 -17.84 4.42 -20.33
N ARG A 16 -18.66 4.25 -21.35
CA ARG A 16 -19.42 3.01 -21.56
C ARG A 16 -18.50 1.78 -21.74
N TYR A 17 -17.36 1.94 -22.43
CA TYR A 17 -16.34 0.88 -22.50
C TYR A 17 -15.69 0.62 -21.14
N TYR A 18 -15.28 1.67 -20.44
CA TYR A 18 -14.60 1.57 -19.14
C TYR A 18 -15.46 0.87 -18.08
N TYR A 19 -16.75 1.22 -18.01
CA TYR A 19 -17.73 0.63 -17.08
C TYR A 19 -18.35 -0.66 -17.60
N ARG A 20 -17.96 -1.11 -18.80
CA ARG A 20 -18.46 -2.31 -19.46
C ARG A 20 -19.99 -2.32 -19.46
N ASP A 21 -20.60 -1.27 -20.00
CA ASP A 21 -22.05 -1.18 -20.20
C ASP A 21 -22.51 -2.31 -21.16
N SER A 22 -22.69 -3.50 -20.61
CA SER A 22 -23.27 -4.68 -21.23
C SER A 22 -24.71 -4.77 -20.79
N ALA A 23 -25.55 -3.86 -21.30
CA ALA A 23 -26.98 -4.10 -21.29
C ALA A 23 -27.30 -5.24 -22.27
N VAL A 24 -27.17 -6.49 -21.82
CA VAL A 24 -27.92 -7.62 -22.37
C VAL A 24 -29.21 -7.71 -21.56
N VAL A 25 -30.18 -6.87 -21.90
CA VAL A 25 -31.53 -7.00 -21.34
C VAL A 25 -32.23 -8.11 -22.13
N ALA A 26 -32.70 -9.15 -21.45
CA ALA A 26 -33.45 -10.22 -22.08
C ALA A 26 -34.66 -9.65 -22.86
N GLY A 27 -34.75 -9.95 -24.16
CA GLY A 27 -35.82 -9.45 -25.04
C GLY A 27 -35.54 -8.11 -25.75
N VAL A 28 -34.38 -7.48 -25.51
CA VAL A 28 -33.92 -6.31 -26.26
C VAL A 28 -32.80 -6.76 -27.22
N PRO A 29 -32.81 -6.37 -28.53
CA PRO A 29 -31.68 -6.64 -29.42
C PRO A 29 -30.39 -6.13 -28.78
N GLN A 30 -29.30 -6.89 -28.80
CA GLN A 30 -28.05 -6.56 -28.11
C GLN A 30 -27.61 -5.10 -28.36
N THR A 31 -27.85 -4.21 -27.40
CA THR A 31 -27.46 -2.78 -27.44
C THR A 31 -26.17 -2.50 -26.67
N GLY A 32 -25.53 -3.54 -26.14
CA GLY A 32 -24.27 -3.45 -25.39
C GLY A 32 -23.05 -3.29 -26.29
N LEU A 33 -21.96 -2.76 -25.73
CA LEU A 33 -20.66 -2.67 -26.39
C LEU A 33 -19.93 -4.03 -26.36
N VAL A 34 -20.58 -5.07 -26.88
CA VAL A 34 -20.06 -6.43 -26.84
C VAL A 34 -19.27 -6.70 -28.13
N PRO A 35 -18.03 -7.18 -28.04
CA PRO A 35 -17.32 -7.71 -29.21
C PRO A 35 -18.06 -8.88 -29.82
N ASP A 36 -17.65 -9.32 -31.02
CA ASP A 36 -18.21 -10.55 -31.59
C ASP A 36 -17.87 -11.76 -30.70
N VAL A 37 -18.86 -12.22 -29.94
CA VAL A 37 -18.74 -13.33 -28.99
C VAL A 37 -18.50 -14.68 -29.67
N ARG A 38 -18.61 -14.75 -31.00
CA ARG A 38 -18.34 -15.96 -31.79
C ARG A 38 -16.88 -16.06 -32.21
N ALA A 39 -16.12 -14.97 -32.11
CA ALA A 39 -14.70 -14.95 -32.40
C ALA A 39 -13.89 -15.46 -31.21
N ASP A 40 -12.80 -16.18 -31.47
CA ASP A 40 -11.88 -16.66 -30.42
C ASP A 40 -11.28 -15.50 -29.62
N GLN A 41 -11.07 -14.35 -30.29
CA GLN A 41 -10.61 -13.10 -29.69
C GLN A 41 -11.39 -11.90 -30.26
N PRO A 42 -11.62 -10.85 -29.46
CA PRO A 42 -12.20 -9.62 -29.95
C PRO A 42 -11.20 -8.87 -30.84
N ASN A 43 -11.72 -8.22 -31.88
CA ASN A 43 -10.91 -7.47 -32.83
C ASN A 43 -11.07 -5.96 -32.64
N ILE A 44 -9.94 -5.25 -32.66
CA ILE A 44 -9.90 -3.79 -32.78
C ILE A 44 -9.52 -3.44 -34.21
N TRP A 45 -10.42 -2.76 -34.92
CA TRP A 45 -10.18 -2.35 -36.30
C TRP A 45 -9.31 -1.09 -36.38
N LEU A 46 -8.16 -1.21 -37.03
CA LEU A 46 -7.20 -0.12 -37.21
C LEU A 46 -7.22 0.36 -38.66
N TRP A 47 -7.02 1.66 -38.84
CA TRP A 47 -6.80 2.24 -40.17
C TRP A 47 -5.29 2.39 -40.38
N GLN A 48 -4.71 1.56 -41.26
CA GLN A 48 -3.28 1.54 -41.56
C GLN A 48 -3.08 1.45 -43.07
N ASP A 49 -2.17 2.26 -43.62
CA ASP A 49 -1.82 2.26 -45.05
C ASP A 49 -3.02 2.31 -46.01
N GLY A 50 -4.06 3.08 -45.65
CA GLY A 50 -5.26 3.25 -46.47
C GLY A 50 -6.22 2.06 -46.48
N LYS A 51 -6.02 1.07 -45.63
CA LYS A 51 -6.91 -0.08 -45.46
C LYS A 51 -7.34 -0.26 -43.99
N LEU A 52 -8.46 -0.93 -43.81
CA LEU A 52 -8.89 -1.41 -42.51
C LEU A 52 -8.18 -2.74 -42.22
N VAL A 53 -7.52 -2.83 -41.07
CA VAL A 53 -6.81 -4.03 -40.60
C VAL A 53 -7.45 -4.47 -39.29
N ASP A 54 -7.80 -5.75 -39.18
CA ASP A 54 -8.21 -6.37 -37.93
C ASP A 54 -6.98 -6.64 -37.06
N GLN A 55 -7.03 -6.17 -35.82
CA GLN A 55 -6.04 -6.51 -34.80
C GLN A 55 -6.74 -7.29 -33.69
N PRO A 56 -6.53 -8.61 -33.59
CA PRO A 56 -6.98 -9.41 -32.46
C PRO A 56 -6.32 -8.90 -31.17
N VAL A 57 -7.10 -8.83 -30.09
CA VAL A 57 -6.63 -8.47 -28.75
C VAL A 57 -7.23 -9.42 -27.70
N PRO A 58 -6.59 -9.64 -26.53
CA PRO A 58 -7.19 -10.45 -25.48
C PRO A 58 -8.50 -9.85 -24.93
N TRP A 59 -9.41 -10.71 -24.50
CA TRP A 59 -10.69 -10.32 -23.90
C TRP A 59 -10.50 -9.50 -22.62
N GLU A 60 -9.46 -9.82 -21.87
CA GLU A 60 -9.11 -9.26 -20.57
C GLU A 60 -8.86 -7.75 -20.65
N ILE A 61 -8.28 -7.27 -21.76
CA ILE A 61 -7.88 -5.87 -21.95
C ILE A 61 -8.67 -5.14 -23.05
N TYR A 62 -9.57 -5.81 -23.75
CA TYR A 62 -10.32 -5.23 -24.87
C TYR A 62 -11.05 -3.93 -24.47
N TYR A 63 -11.78 -3.95 -23.36
CA TYR A 63 -12.59 -2.81 -22.92
C TYR A 63 -11.71 -1.61 -22.55
N GLU A 64 -10.56 -1.88 -21.94
CA GLU A 64 -9.58 -0.89 -21.53
C GLU A 64 -8.94 -0.23 -22.75
N LEU A 65 -8.53 -1.02 -23.75
CA LEU A 65 -7.99 -0.51 -25.01
C LEU A 65 -9.01 0.33 -25.79
N MET A 66 -10.29 -0.09 -25.79
CA MET A 66 -11.35 0.69 -26.42
C MET A 66 -11.65 1.99 -25.66
N ALA A 67 -11.68 1.96 -24.33
CA ALA A 67 -11.80 3.16 -23.51
C ALA A 67 -10.65 4.14 -23.77
N MET A 68 -9.40 3.65 -23.78
CA MET A 68 -8.22 4.44 -24.14
C MET A 68 -8.35 5.04 -25.55
N ARG A 69 -8.76 4.25 -26.54
CA ARG A 69 -8.92 4.71 -27.92
C ARG A 69 -9.96 5.83 -28.03
N MET A 70 -11.10 5.68 -27.36
CA MET A 70 -12.18 6.66 -27.41
C MET A 70 -11.82 7.93 -26.64
N SER A 71 -11.20 7.81 -25.46
CA SER A 71 -10.69 8.97 -24.71
C SER A 71 -9.63 9.73 -25.50
N ARG A 72 -8.69 9.03 -26.16
CA ARG A 72 -7.71 9.65 -27.06
C ARG A 72 -8.40 10.41 -28.20
N ARG A 73 -9.46 9.84 -28.78
CA ARG A 73 -10.20 10.50 -29.86
C ARG A 73 -10.91 11.76 -29.37
N ALA A 74 -11.47 11.73 -28.17
CA ALA A 74 -12.06 12.91 -27.54
C ALA A 74 -11.00 14.02 -27.34
N LEU A 75 -9.82 13.67 -26.80
CA LEU A 75 -8.70 14.61 -26.59
C LEU A 75 -8.13 15.20 -27.89
N GLN A 76 -8.12 14.44 -28.99
CA GLN A 76 -7.72 14.95 -30.30
C GLN A 76 -8.69 16.01 -30.86
N LEU A 77 -9.97 15.93 -30.48
CA LEU A 77 -11.01 16.87 -30.91
C LEU A 77 -11.11 18.07 -29.97
N ASP A 78 -10.89 17.85 -28.68
CA ASP A 78 -10.86 18.86 -27.63
C ASP A 78 -9.81 18.51 -26.57
N GLY A 79 -8.64 19.16 -26.66
CA GLY A 79 -7.54 18.94 -25.72
C GLY A 79 -7.79 19.48 -24.32
N SER A 80 -8.88 20.22 -24.10
CA SER A 80 -9.26 20.75 -22.78
C SER A 80 -10.16 19.81 -21.98
N LEU A 81 -10.56 18.66 -22.56
CA LEU A 81 -11.47 17.71 -21.95
C LEU A 81 -10.78 16.87 -20.88
N ASN A 82 -10.54 17.47 -19.70
CA ASN A 82 -9.81 16.87 -18.58
C ASN A 82 -10.33 15.50 -18.15
N ASP A 83 -11.65 15.31 -18.16
CA ASP A 83 -12.25 14.02 -17.78
C ASP A 83 -11.91 12.89 -18.74
N ALA A 84 -11.69 13.20 -20.03
CA ALA A 84 -11.22 12.21 -21.00
C ALA A 84 -9.77 11.82 -20.75
N LEU A 85 -8.91 12.76 -20.32
CA LEU A 85 -7.54 12.44 -19.91
C LEU A 85 -7.53 11.57 -18.65
N THR A 86 -8.29 11.94 -17.62
CA THR A 86 -8.44 11.12 -16.41
C THR A 86 -8.92 9.71 -16.74
N LEU A 87 -9.95 9.57 -17.58
CA LEU A 87 -10.47 8.26 -17.96
C LEU A 87 -9.48 7.45 -18.78
N TRP A 88 -8.68 8.10 -19.64
CA TRP A 88 -7.61 7.45 -20.37
C TRP A 88 -6.56 6.86 -19.42
N LEU A 89 -6.11 7.65 -18.43
CA LEU A 89 -5.13 7.21 -17.43
C LEU A 89 -5.65 6.03 -16.60
N MET A 90 -6.91 6.11 -16.14
CA MET A 90 -7.57 5.02 -15.41
C MET A 90 -7.67 3.74 -16.26
N ALA A 91 -8.01 3.86 -17.55
CA ALA A 91 -8.10 2.73 -18.46
C ALA A 91 -6.73 2.09 -18.72
N ASP A 92 -5.68 2.91 -18.83
CA ASP A 92 -4.31 2.43 -19.00
C ASP A 92 -3.80 1.66 -17.77
N CYS A 93 -4.07 2.16 -16.55
CA CYS A 93 -3.78 1.42 -15.31
C CYS A 93 -4.52 0.07 -15.28
N LYS A 94 -5.81 0.06 -15.65
CA LYS A 94 -6.62 -1.17 -15.73
C LYS A 94 -6.09 -2.18 -16.74
N ARG A 95 -5.59 -1.69 -17.87
CA ARG A 95 -4.96 -2.51 -18.90
C ARG A 95 -3.70 -3.16 -18.33
N GLU A 96 -2.79 -2.36 -17.79
CA GLU A 96 -1.52 -2.83 -17.22
C GLU A 96 -1.74 -3.88 -16.12
N LEU A 97 -2.68 -3.64 -15.20
CA LEU A 97 -3.01 -4.55 -14.10
C LEU A 97 -3.53 -5.92 -14.57
N ARG A 98 -3.95 -6.04 -15.82
CA ARG A 98 -4.44 -7.30 -16.41
C ARG A 98 -3.43 -7.99 -17.31
N LEU A 99 -2.28 -7.37 -17.57
CA LEU A 99 -1.22 -8.00 -18.33
C LEU A 99 -0.56 -9.10 -17.51
N SER A 100 -0.18 -10.18 -18.19
CA SER A 100 0.53 -11.32 -17.63
C SER A 100 1.39 -11.98 -18.70
N GLU A 101 2.06 -13.08 -18.36
CA GLU A 101 2.75 -13.90 -19.37
C GLU A 101 1.80 -14.44 -20.45
N GLN A 102 0.52 -14.68 -20.09
CA GLN A 102 -0.51 -15.19 -21.00
C GLN A 102 -1.33 -14.07 -21.66
N VAL A 103 -1.43 -12.90 -21.03
CA VAL A 103 -2.20 -11.75 -21.51
C VAL A 103 -1.27 -10.62 -21.90
N THR A 104 -1.06 -10.44 -23.21
CA THR A 104 -0.17 -9.39 -23.75
C THR A 104 -0.96 -8.31 -24.48
N ASP A 105 -0.41 -7.10 -24.59
CA ASP A 105 -0.98 -6.02 -25.39
C ASP A 105 -0.39 -6.05 -26.80
N PRO A 106 -1.14 -6.46 -27.84
CA PRO A 106 -0.63 -6.52 -29.20
C PRO A 106 -0.72 -5.16 -29.94
N LEU A 107 -1.38 -4.15 -29.37
CA LEU A 107 -1.47 -2.81 -29.97
C LEU A 107 -0.27 -1.94 -29.63
N HIS A 108 0.36 -2.19 -28.50
CA HIS A 108 1.47 -1.40 -28.00
C HIS A 108 2.73 -2.27 -27.89
N GLY A 109 3.83 -1.82 -28.49
CA GLY A 109 5.11 -2.52 -28.45
C GLY A 109 5.73 -2.55 -27.05
N PRO A 110 6.83 -3.29 -26.86
CA PRO A 110 7.49 -3.44 -25.56
C PRO A 110 8.06 -2.13 -24.99
N GLU A 111 8.26 -1.10 -25.81
CA GLU A 111 8.69 0.23 -25.36
C GLU A 111 7.54 1.14 -24.93
N PHE A 112 6.30 0.67 -24.98
CA PHE A 112 5.18 1.47 -24.50
C PHE A 112 5.32 1.70 -22.99
N PRO A 113 5.31 2.96 -22.52
CA PRO A 113 5.52 3.25 -21.12
C PRO A 113 4.46 2.61 -20.21
N ASP A 114 4.87 2.30 -18.98
CA ASP A 114 3.95 1.90 -17.93
C ASP A 114 2.95 3.03 -17.60
N CYS A 115 1.85 2.67 -16.95
CA CYS A 115 0.83 3.62 -16.55
C CYS A 115 1.37 4.66 -15.55
N GLY A 116 2.37 4.30 -14.74
CA GLY A 116 3.07 5.21 -13.83
C GLY A 116 3.74 6.37 -14.55
N TYR A 117 4.35 6.13 -15.72
CA TYR A 117 4.93 7.16 -16.57
C TYR A 117 3.88 8.20 -16.98
N PHE A 118 2.72 7.74 -17.44
CA PHE A 118 1.65 8.65 -17.88
C PHE A 118 1.02 9.40 -16.69
N LEU A 119 0.79 8.73 -15.56
CA LEU A 119 0.31 9.37 -14.33
C LEU A 119 1.27 10.45 -13.85
N ARG A 120 2.58 10.15 -13.81
CA ARG A 120 3.62 11.13 -13.43
C ARG A 120 3.65 12.31 -14.37
N THR A 121 3.49 12.07 -15.67
CA THR A 121 3.46 13.12 -16.69
C THR A 121 2.22 14.01 -16.57
N ALA A 122 1.07 13.44 -16.21
CA ALA A 122 -0.18 14.18 -16.05
C ALA A 122 -0.17 15.05 -14.78
N GLY A 123 0.39 14.54 -13.68
CA GLY A 123 0.55 15.29 -12.43
C GLY A 123 -0.66 15.23 -11.48
N THR A 124 -0.55 15.95 -10.37
CA THR A 124 -1.39 15.79 -9.17
C THR A 124 -2.88 15.92 -9.43
N PHE A 125 -3.30 16.88 -10.26
CA PHE A 125 -4.73 17.11 -10.54
C PHE A 125 -5.40 15.86 -11.12
N TYR A 126 -4.80 15.25 -12.15
CA TYR A 126 -5.41 14.11 -12.82
C TYR A 126 -5.34 12.84 -11.97
N CYS A 127 -4.27 12.65 -11.18
CA CYS A 127 -4.21 11.55 -10.22
C CYS A 127 -5.28 11.69 -9.12
N LEU A 128 -5.52 12.90 -8.60
CA LEU A 128 -6.62 13.13 -7.64
C LEU A 128 -8.00 12.92 -8.29
N SER A 129 -8.17 13.30 -9.55
CA SER A 129 -9.44 13.13 -10.27
C SER A 129 -9.72 11.64 -10.52
N GLY A 130 -8.68 10.89 -10.90
CA GLY A 130 -8.75 9.43 -11.03
C GLY A 130 -8.99 8.74 -9.68
N LEU A 131 -8.32 9.18 -8.62
CA LEU A 131 -8.55 8.69 -7.25
C LEU A 131 -10.00 8.91 -6.81
N ASP A 132 -10.56 10.08 -7.08
CA ASP A 132 -11.96 10.39 -6.73
C ASP A 132 -12.93 9.39 -7.37
N ARG A 133 -12.78 9.15 -8.67
CA ARG A 133 -13.62 8.23 -9.44
C ARG A 133 -13.44 6.79 -8.97
N THR A 134 -12.19 6.33 -8.84
CA THR A 134 -11.88 4.96 -8.41
C THR A 134 -12.39 4.67 -6.99
N LEU A 135 -12.36 5.64 -6.07
CA LEU A 135 -12.96 5.49 -4.74
C LEU A 135 -14.49 5.38 -4.80
N ALA A 136 -15.15 6.15 -5.68
CA ALA A 136 -16.59 6.02 -5.90
C ALA A 136 -16.96 4.66 -6.52
N ASP A 137 -16.17 4.22 -7.49
CA ASP A 137 -16.36 2.97 -8.22
C ASP A 137 -15.91 1.74 -7.41
N ASN A 138 -15.34 1.94 -6.22
CA ASN A 138 -14.71 0.90 -5.38
C ASN A 138 -13.61 0.11 -6.12
N ASP A 139 -12.93 0.77 -7.06
CA ASP A 139 -11.86 0.22 -7.87
C ASP A 139 -10.50 0.39 -7.17
N VAL A 140 -10.26 -0.50 -6.20
CA VAL A 140 -9.10 -0.40 -5.31
C VAL A 140 -7.79 -0.50 -6.09
N ALA A 141 -7.70 -1.40 -7.08
CA ALA A 141 -6.44 -1.64 -7.79
C ALA A 141 -5.98 -0.39 -8.56
N VAL A 142 -6.89 0.31 -9.24
CA VAL A 142 -6.56 1.57 -9.91
C VAL A 142 -6.36 2.70 -8.90
N ALA A 143 -7.11 2.74 -7.81
CA ALA A 143 -6.90 3.73 -6.75
C ALA A 143 -5.48 3.66 -6.17
N LEU A 144 -4.92 2.45 -6.00
CA LEU A 144 -3.54 2.26 -5.54
C LEU A 144 -2.52 2.82 -6.54
N LYS A 145 -2.69 2.59 -7.85
CA LYS A 145 -1.83 3.20 -8.89
C LYS A 145 -1.87 4.73 -8.85
N MET A 146 -3.05 5.31 -8.60
CA MET A 146 -3.21 6.76 -8.45
C MET A 146 -2.46 7.30 -7.22
N LEU A 147 -2.55 6.59 -6.08
CA LEU A 147 -1.87 6.98 -4.84
C LEU A 147 -0.34 6.81 -4.91
N GLU A 148 0.12 5.76 -5.57
CA GLU A 148 1.54 5.55 -5.85
C GLU A 148 2.10 6.72 -6.65
N ALA A 149 1.44 7.08 -7.77
CA ALA A 149 1.85 8.24 -8.57
C ALA A 149 1.76 9.57 -7.79
N LEU A 150 0.75 9.74 -6.92
CA LEU A 150 0.64 10.92 -6.05
C LEU A 150 1.83 11.05 -5.09
N THR A 151 2.44 9.94 -4.68
CA THR A 151 3.64 9.96 -3.84
C THR A 151 4.84 10.57 -4.58
N ASP A 152 4.89 10.41 -5.91
CA ASP A 152 5.95 10.97 -6.77
C ASP A 152 5.71 12.43 -7.16
N VAL A 153 4.45 12.82 -7.45
CA VAL A 153 4.15 14.12 -8.09
C VAL A 153 3.52 15.16 -7.19
N ALA A 154 2.89 14.77 -6.09
CA ALA A 154 2.16 15.73 -5.25
C ALA A 154 3.12 16.55 -4.37
N ALA A 155 2.87 17.85 -4.28
CA ALA A 155 3.66 18.77 -3.47
C ALA A 155 2.77 19.73 -2.67
N GLY A 156 3.07 19.87 -1.39
CA GLY A 156 2.38 20.81 -0.50
C GLY A 156 0.87 20.63 -0.52
N ASN A 157 0.15 21.74 -0.56
CA ASN A 157 -1.32 21.77 -0.44
C ASN A 157 -2.04 21.30 -1.72
N ASP A 158 -1.35 21.11 -2.85
CA ASP A 158 -2.00 20.63 -4.09
C ASP A 158 -2.63 19.24 -3.93
N ILE A 159 -2.09 18.42 -3.03
CA ILE A 159 -2.66 17.10 -2.70
C ILE A 159 -4.05 17.21 -2.03
N LEU A 160 -4.34 18.34 -1.39
CA LEU A 160 -5.59 18.59 -0.65
C LEU A 160 -6.70 19.14 -1.54
N ARG A 161 -6.49 19.18 -2.86
CA ARG A 161 -7.45 19.73 -3.80
C ARG A 161 -8.79 19.00 -3.73
N MET A 162 -9.87 19.78 -3.78
CA MET A 162 -11.24 19.30 -3.87
C MET A 162 -11.55 18.78 -5.28
N MET A 163 -12.20 17.61 -5.34
CA MET A 163 -12.85 17.10 -6.54
C MET A 163 -14.35 17.02 -6.23
N GLY A 164 -15.13 17.92 -6.84
CA GLY A 164 -16.52 18.11 -6.46
C GLY A 164 -16.65 18.59 -5.00
N ASP A 165 -17.29 17.78 -4.16
CA ASP A 165 -17.61 18.07 -2.76
C ASP A 165 -16.69 17.37 -1.75
N ARG A 166 -15.65 16.65 -2.19
CA ARG A 166 -14.73 15.91 -1.32
C ARG A 166 -13.26 16.10 -1.70
N GLN A 167 -12.38 15.85 -0.73
CA GLN A 167 -10.93 15.76 -0.93
C GLN A 167 -10.56 14.28 -1.15
N PRO A 168 -10.15 13.86 -2.36
CA PRO A 168 -9.92 12.44 -2.66
C PRO A 168 -8.88 11.80 -1.74
N ILE A 169 -7.81 12.53 -1.42
CA ILE A 169 -6.76 12.01 -0.52
C ILE A 169 -7.27 11.76 0.90
N VAL A 170 -8.16 12.62 1.40
CA VAL A 170 -8.76 12.47 2.74
C VAL A 170 -9.78 11.34 2.75
N ALA A 171 -10.55 11.18 1.67
CA ALA A 171 -11.41 10.01 1.48
C ALA A 171 -10.60 8.71 1.46
N ALA A 172 -9.47 8.67 0.74
CA ALA A 172 -8.56 7.54 0.73
C ALA A 172 -7.94 7.25 2.11
N LEU A 173 -7.57 8.27 2.89
CA LEU A 173 -7.04 8.11 4.25
C LEU A 173 -8.06 7.44 5.19
N ASN A 174 -9.34 7.62 4.90
CA ASN A 174 -10.47 7.03 5.62
C ASN A 174 -11.04 5.78 4.93
N SER A 175 -10.40 5.29 3.87
CA SER A 175 -10.85 4.12 3.11
C SER A 175 -10.98 2.88 3.98
N PRO A 176 -11.95 1.97 3.72
CA PRO A 176 -11.99 0.67 4.37
C PRO A 176 -10.81 -0.24 3.98
N ASN A 177 -10.24 -0.07 2.79
CA ASN A 177 -9.09 -0.88 2.36
C ASN A 177 -7.80 -0.37 3.05
N GLN A 178 -7.06 -1.29 3.70
CA GLN A 178 -5.86 -0.93 4.45
C GLN A 178 -4.76 -0.35 3.56
N LEU A 179 -4.45 -0.96 2.41
CA LEU A 179 -3.42 -0.45 1.51
C LEU A 179 -3.73 0.94 0.98
N VAL A 180 -5.00 1.22 0.64
CA VAL A 180 -5.43 2.57 0.22
C VAL A 180 -5.18 3.60 1.33
N ARG A 181 -5.47 3.27 2.59
CA ARG A 181 -5.15 4.15 3.73
C ARG A 181 -3.65 4.37 3.90
N LEU A 182 -2.85 3.32 3.79
CA LEU A 182 -1.40 3.39 3.97
C LEU A 182 -0.74 4.20 2.84
N TRP A 183 -1.12 3.95 1.60
CA TRP A 183 -0.64 4.73 0.45
C TRP A 183 -1.11 6.18 0.47
N SER A 184 -2.33 6.46 0.96
CA SER A 184 -2.76 7.84 1.22
C SER A 184 -1.88 8.52 2.28
N ALA A 185 -1.55 7.84 3.37
CA ALA A 185 -0.64 8.37 4.38
C ALA A 185 0.77 8.61 3.82
N LEU A 186 1.28 7.72 2.97
CA LEU A 186 2.56 7.90 2.25
C LEU A 186 2.54 9.15 1.37
N ALA A 187 1.53 9.29 0.51
CA ALA A 187 1.40 10.45 -0.36
C ALA A 187 1.27 11.76 0.42
N LEU A 188 0.55 11.77 1.55
CA LEU A 188 0.46 12.93 2.46
C LEU A 188 1.79 13.23 3.16
N GLY A 189 2.54 12.21 3.57
CA GLY A 189 3.87 12.37 4.16
C GLY A 189 4.89 12.97 3.20
N TRP A 190 4.85 12.54 1.94
CA TRP A 190 5.74 13.05 0.88
C TRP A 190 5.36 14.43 0.38
N SER A 191 4.07 14.68 0.15
CA SER A 191 3.61 16.01 -0.26
C SER A 191 3.79 17.05 0.85
N ALA A 192 3.60 16.65 2.12
CA ALA A 192 3.75 17.49 3.31
C ALA A 192 2.94 18.80 3.25
N PRO A 193 1.60 18.73 3.10
CA PRO A 193 0.76 19.93 3.07
C PRO A 193 0.82 20.69 4.41
N GLY A 194 0.97 22.00 4.34
CA GLY A 194 1.03 22.87 5.51
C GLY A 194 -0.35 23.22 6.07
N GLU A 195 -1.41 23.03 5.30
CA GLU A 195 -2.79 23.28 5.72
C GLU A 195 -3.33 22.16 6.64
N VAL A 196 -4.27 22.54 7.52
CA VAL A 196 -5.00 21.58 8.35
C VAL A 196 -6.18 21.05 7.55
N TYR A 197 -6.36 19.74 7.59
CA TYR A 197 -7.45 19.02 6.92
C TYR A 197 -8.00 17.92 7.85
N PRO A 198 -9.21 17.40 7.59
CA PRO A 198 -9.80 16.37 8.42
C PRO A 198 -8.88 15.17 8.58
N THR A 199 -8.78 14.64 9.79
CA THR A 199 -8.01 13.41 10.11
C THR A 199 -6.50 13.47 9.87
N VAL A 200 -5.90 14.68 9.79
CA VAL A 200 -4.44 14.86 9.64
C VAL A 200 -3.62 14.12 10.71
N ASP A 201 -4.17 13.98 11.91
CA ASP A 201 -3.58 13.29 13.05
C ASP A 201 -3.41 11.77 12.83
N ARG A 202 -4.08 11.18 11.83
CA ARG A 202 -3.93 9.77 11.43
C ARG A 202 -2.69 9.50 10.59
N VAL A 203 -2.12 10.50 9.93
CA VAL A 203 -1.02 10.30 8.97
C VAL A 203 0.21 9.72 9.66
N VAL A 204 0.69 10.34 10.74
CA VAL A 204 1.92 9.87 11.43
C VAL A 204 1.75 8.46 12.01
N PRO A 205 0.66 8.10 12.72
CA PRO A 205 0.44 6.72 13.15
C PRO A 205 0.40 5.72 12.00
N LEU A 206 -0.22 6.05 10.87
CA LEU A 206 -0.26 5.17 9.71
C LEU A 206 1.12 4.99 9.08
N LEU A 207 1.92 6.05 8.95
CA LEU A 207 3.32 5.95 8.52
C LEU A 207 4.15 5.10 9.48
N GLY A 208 3.93 5.24 10.79
CA GLY A 208 4.53 4.36 11.81
C GLY A 208 4.17 2.88 11.61
N LYS A 209 2.91 2.58 11.26
CA LYS A 209 2.49 1.22 10.89
C LYS A 209 3.18 0.72 9.62
N VAL A 210 3.39 1.57 8.61
CA VAL A 210 4.13 1.19 7.39
C VAL A 210 5.58 0.81 7.74
N LEU A 211 6.23 1.51 8.67
CA LEU A 211 7.62 1.23 9.08
C LEU A 211 7.83 -0.18 9.65
N VAL A 212 6.97 -0.57 10.61
CA VAL A 212 7.08 -1.86 11.30
C VAL A 212 6.49 -3.01 10.47
N GLY A 213 5.79 -2.66 9.38
CA GLY A 213 5.04 -3.57 8.56
C GLY A 213 3.57 -3.66 8.99
N PRO A 214 2.65 -3.93 8.05
CA PRO A 214 1.27 -4.18 8.40
C PRO A 214 1.18 -5.41 9.33
N GLU A 215 0.21 -5.39 10.24
CA GLU A 215 -0.15 -6.58 11.01
C GLU A 215 -0.44 -7.75 10.05
N LYS A 216 -0.13 -8.98 10.47
CA LYS A 216 -0.44 -10.15 9.65
C LYS A 216 -1.93 -10.15 9.27
N PRO A 217 -2.27 -10.29 7.98
CA PRO A 217 -3.66 -10.36 7.56
C PRO A 217 -4.31 -11.61 8.15
N VAL A 218 -5.60 -11.52 8.46
CA VAL A 218 -6.36 -12.63 9.04
C VAL A 218 -7.17 -13.31 7.95
N ALA A 219 -7.05 -14.64 7.88
CA ALA A 219 -7.96 -15.49 7.13
C ALA A 219 -8.97 -16.11 8.10
N VAL A 220 -10.25 -15.81 7.88
CA VAL A 220 -11.35 -16.37 8.69
C VAL A 220 -11.80 -17.68 8.04
N VAL A 221 -11.91 -18.75 8.82
CA VAL A 221 -12.49 -20.03 8.36
C VAL A 221 -13.73 -20.32 9.18
N ILE A 222 -14.89 -20.40 8.52
CA ILE A 222 -16.18 -20.68 9.16
C ILE A 222 -16.66 -22.04 8.67
N ALA A 223 -16.48 -23.07 9.50
CA ALA A 223 -16.83 -24.44 9.16
C ALA A 223 -17.28 -25.21 10.42
N ALA A 224 -18.36 -25.98 10.30
CA ALA A 224 -18.87 -26.78 11.41
C ALA A 224 -17.93 -27.97 11.72
N GLU A 225 -17.27 -28.50 10.69
CA GLU A 225 -16.36 -29.64 10.82
C GLU A 225 -14.91 -29.19 11.01
N LYS A 226 -14.31 -29.57 12.14
CA LYS A 226 -12.91 -29.29 12.44
C LYS A 226 -11.94 -29.84 11.37
N THR A 227 -12.28 -30.95 10.74
CA THR A 227 -11.46 -31.56 9.68
C THR A 227 -11.27 -30.62 8.49
N GLN A 228 -12.28 -29.82 8.13
CA GLN A 228 -12.16 -28.85 7.03
C GLN A 228 -11.19 -27.72 7.42
N VAL A 229 -11.28 -27.22 8.66
CA VAL A 229 -10.37 -26.20 9.20
C VAL A 229 -8.93 -26.69 9.19
N ASP A 230 -8.69 -27.90 9.70
CA ASP A 230 -7.34 -28.48 9.79
C ASP A 230 -6.71 -28.70 8.40
N GLN A 231 -7.53 -28.91 7.35
CA GLN A 231 -7.05 -29.10 5.98
C GLN A 231 -6.64 -27.79 5.29
N VAL A 232 -7.36 -26.68 5.50
CA VAL A 232 -7.07 -25.40 4.83
C VAL A 232 -6.07 -24.53 5.58
N THR A 233 -5.96 -24.70 6.89
CA THR A 233 -5.10 -23.87 7.77
C THR A 233 -3.63 -23.83 7.31
N PRO A 234 -2.96 -24.96 7.02
CA PRO A 234 -1.55 -24.93 6.61
C PRO A 234 -1.30 -24.10 5.34
N THR A 235 -2.21 -24.17 4.37
CA THR A 235 -2.14 -23.38 3.14
C THR A 235 -2.30 -21.88 3.44
N LEU A 236 -3.25 -21.51 4.30
CA LEU A 236 -3.46 -20.10 4.67
C LEU A 236 -2.26 -19.51 5.42
N GLU A 237 -1.68 -20.27 6.35
CA GLU A 237 -0.46 -19.86 7.06
C GLU A 237 0.72 -19.69 6.08
N LYS A 238 0.88 -20.61 5.12
CA LYS A 238 1.89 -20.52 4.06
C LYS A 238 1.69 -19.28 3.17
N LEU A 239 0.44 -18.89 2.93
CA LEU A 239 0.09 -17.67 2.21
C LEU A 239 0.26 -16.38 3.04
N GLY A 240 0.72 -16.50 4.29
CA GLY A 240 1.06 -15.37 5.16
C GLY A 240 -0.07 -14.89 6.08
N TYR A 241 -1.18 -15.63 6.16
CA TYR A 241 -2.29 -15.27 7.03
C TYR A 241 -2.10 -15.77 8.47
N GLU A 242 -2.67 -15.04 9.42
CA GLU A 242 -3.08 -15.59 10.71
C GLU A 242 -4.48 -16.20 10.54
N VAL A 243 -4.70 -17.44 10.98
CA VAL A 243 -5.97 -18.14 10.77
C VAL A 243 -6.86 -18.00 12.01
N ALA A 244 -8.07 -17.48 11.81
CA ALA A 244 -9.12 -17.41 12.83
C ALA A 244 -10.28 -18.33 12.44
N ALA A 245 -10.42 -19.45 13.16
CA ALA A 245 -11.44 -20.45 12.86
C ALA A 245 -12.67 -20.33 13.77
N PHE A 246 -13.86 -20.49 13.18
CA PHE A 246 -15.14 -20.40 13.86
C PHE A 246 -16.05 -21.56 13.45
N GLU A 247 -16.73 -22.16 14.43
CA GLU A 247 -17.68 -23.27 14.21
C GLU A 247 -19.05 -22.80 13.70
N SER A 248 -19.34 -21.51 13.79
CA SER A 248 -20.60 -20.90 13.36
C SER A 248 -20.44 -19.44 12.99
N ALA A 249 -21.38 -18.93 12.19
CA ALA A 249 -21.44 -17.53 11.82
C ALA A 249 -21.67 -16.59 13.02
N ASP A 250 -22.40 -17.02 14.05
CA ASP A 250 -22.61 -16.22 15.26
C ASP A 250 -21.33 -16.13 16.11
N ALA A 251 -20.55 -17.20 16.20
CA ALA A 251 -19.24 -17.17 16.84
C ALA A 251 -18.30 -16.19 16.14
N TRP A 252 -18.27 -16.19 14.81
CA TRP A 252 -17.52 -15.20 14.04
C TRP A 252 -18.03 -13.78 14.30
N GLN A 253 -19.35 -13.56 14.27
CA GLN A 253 -19.96 -12.24 14.48
C GLN A 253 -19.54 -11.61 15.83
N ASN A 254 -19.41 -12.41 16.88
CA ASN A 254 -18.99 -11.94 18.20
C ASN A 254 -17.51 -11.53 18.25
N ALA A 255 -16.65 -12.20 17.49
CA ALA A 255 -15.22 -11.89 17.38
C ALA A 255 -14.90 -10.86 16.29
N LEU A 256 -15.87 -10.56 15.42
CA LEU A 256 -15.65 -9.75 14.22
C LEU A 256 -15.15 -8.35 14.57
N ALA A 257 -15.65 -7.71 15.63
CA ALA A 257 -15.24 -6.35 16.00
C ALA A 257 -13.71 -6.18 16.16
N ASP A 258 -13.04 -7.21 16.71
CA ASP A 258 -11.60 -7.19 16.97
C ASP A 258 -10.78 -7.56 15.72
N LEU A 259 -11.31 -8.46 14.88
CA LEU A 259 -10.59 -8.98 13.71
C LEU A 259 -10.78 -8.14 12.45
N LYS A 260 -11.96 -7.52 12.30
CA LYS A 260 -12.46 -6.92 11.06
C LYS A 260 -11.46 -6.01 10.31
N PRO A 261 -10.64 -5.17 10.96
CA PRO A 261 -9.67 -4.33 10.25
C PRO A 261 -8.56 -5.13 9.54
N ARG A 262 -8.35 -6.39 9.92
CA ARG A 262 -7.28 -7.28 9.46
C ARG A 262 -7.79 -8.43 8.58
N VAL A 263 -9.11 -8.63 8.46
CA VAL A 263 -9.68 -9.74 7.67
C VAL A 263 -9.45 -9.46 6.18
N GLU A 264 -8.67 -10.32 5.53
CA GLU A 264 -8.32 -10.20 4.10
C GLU A 264 -8.65 -11.47 3.30
N ALA A 265 -9.14 -12.53 3.95
CA ALA A 265 -9.74 -13.69 3.29
C ALA A 265 -10.80 -14.34 4.19
N VAL A 266 -11.85 -14.91 3.60
CA VAL A 266 -12.86 -15.70 4.30
C VAL A 266 -13.08 -17.03 3.57
N LEU A 267 -13.09 -18.13 4.32
CA LEU A 267 -13.49 -19.45 3.84
C LEU A 267 -14.75 -19.86 4.59
N ILE A 268 -15.77 -20.32 3.87
CA ILE A 268 -17.08 -20.61 4.45
C ILE A 268 -17.56 -21.97 3.94
N ASP A 269 -17.99 -22.84 4.84
CA ASP A 269 -18.72 -24.06 4.50
C ASP A 269 -20.16 -23.73 4.08
N TYR A 270 -20.58 -24.17 2.88
CA TYR A 270 -21.95 -24.00 2.38
C TYR A 270 -22.98 -24.69 3.27
N GLY A 271 -22.58 -25.77 3.96
CA GLY A 271 -23.41 -26.51 4.91
C GLY A 271 -23.60 -25.83 6.26
N LEU A 272 -23.17 -24.57 6.43
CA LEU A 272 -23.29 -23.85 7.70
C LEU A 272 -24.73 -23.79 8.23
N PRO A 273 -24.94 -24.05 9.53
CA PRO A 273 -26.21 -23.81 10.20
C PRO A 273 -26.66 -22.35 10.10
N ILE A 274 -27.94 -22.10 10.38
CA ILE A 274 -28.52 -20.74 10.35
C ILE A 274 -27.76 -19.83 11.36
N PRO A 275 -27.30 -18.63 10.94
CA PRO A 275 -27.46 -18.04 9.62
C PRO A 275 -26.54 -18.68 8.55
N GLY A 276 -27.15 -19.17 7.47
CA GLY A 276 -26.43 -19.85 6.38
C GLY A 276 -25.66 -18.88 5.48
N VAL A 277 -24.85 -19.43 4.57
CA VAL A 277 -23.84 -18.68 3.79
C VAL A 277 -24.38 -17.44 3.08
N SER A 278 -25.55 -17.50 2.44
CA SER A 278 -26.11 -16.34 1.74
C SER A 278 -26.39 -15.15 2.67
N GLN A 279 -26.80 -15.40 3.92
CA GLN A 279 -27.00 -14.34 4.91
C GLN A 279 -25.67 -13.77 5.39
N VAL A 280 -24.65 -14.63 5.54
CA VAL A 280 -23.30 -14.23 5.93
C VAL A 280 -22.69 -13.34 4.84
N VAL A 281 -22.74 -13.77 3.58
CA VAL A 281 -22.25 -12.99 2.42
C VAL A 281 -23.03 -11.67 2.29
N GLY A 282 -24.36 -11.69 2.41
CA GLY A 282 -25.15 -10.45 2.35
C GLY A 282 -24.81 -9.45 3.46
N ARG A 283 -24.44 -9.92 4.67
CA ARG A 283 -23.92 -9.05 5.74
C ARG A 283 -22.55 -8.49 5.39
N MET A 284 -21.67 -9.30 4.80
CA MET A 284 -20.35 -8.84 4.34
C MET A 284 -20.46 -7.75 3.28
N GLU A 285 -21.40 -7.88 2.33
CA GLU A 285 -21.64 -6.89 1.27
C GLU A 285 -22.11 -5.53 1.80
N GLN A 286 -22.87 -5.54 2.88
CA GLN A 286 -23.31 -4.32 3.57
C GLN A 286 -22.18 -3.66 4.39
N ASP A 287 -21.09 -4.40 4.62
CA ASP A 287 -19.99 -3.96 5.44
C ASP A 287 -18.84 -3.39 4.60
N PRO A 288 -18.49 -2.09 4.75
CA PRO A 288 -17.43 -1.49 3.95
C PRO A 288 -16.07 -2.20 4.04
N LEU A 289 -15.75 -2.81 5.18
CA LEU A 289 -14.47 -3.49 5.38
C LEU A 289 -14.46 -4.89 4.76
N LEU A 290 -15.62 -5.56 4.70
CA LEU A 290 -15.73 -6.96 4.27
C LEU A 290 -16.25 -7.14 2.84
N ARG A 291 -16.96 -6.15 2.28
CA ARG A 291 -17.63 -6.27 0.96
C ARG A 291 -16.72 -6.61 -0.21
N SER A 292 -15.41 -6.35 -0.06
CA SER A 292 -14.41 -6.66 -1.06
C SER A 292 -13.41 -7.72 -0.58
N VAL A 293 -13.72 -8.45 0.49
CA VAL A 293 -12.82 -9.50 1.00
C VAL A 293 -13.04 -10.77 0.18
N PRO A 294 -11.97 -11.33 -0.43
CA PRO A 294 -12.01 -12.62 -1.10
C PRO A 294 -12.67 -13.69 -0.23
N THR A 295 -13.73 -14.30 -0.75
CA THR A 295 -14.51 -15.32 -0.05
C THR A 295 -14.53 -16.61 -0.85
N VAL A 296 -14.05 -17.71 -0.28
CA VAL A 296 -14.12 -19.04 -0.88
C VAL A 296 -15.19 -19.86 -0.16
N VAL A 297 -16.20 -20.30 -0.90
CA VAL A 297 -17.30 -21.11 -0.37
C VAL A 297 -17.07 -22.56 -0.76
N MET A 298 -16.90 -23.43 0.24
CA MET A 298 -16.69 -24.86 0.09
C MET A 298 -18.03 -25.58 0.13
N THR A 299 -18.32 -26.44 -0.83
CA THR A 299 -19.62 -27.12 -0.91
C THR A 299 -19.53 -28.53 -1.48
N GLY A 300 -20.50 -29.39 -1.20
CA GLY A 300 -20.58 -30.74 -1.75
C GLY A 300 -20.78 -30.74 -3.28
N ALA A 301 -20.41 -31.83 -3.95
CA ALA A 301 -20.58 -31.96 -5.40
C ALA A 301 -22.06 -31.92 -5.85
N ASP A 302 -22.96 -32.35 -4.97
CA ASP A 302 -24.41 -32.35 -5.14
C ASP A 302 -25.05 -30.95 -5.01
N THR A 303 -24.42 -30.05 -4.26
CA THR A 303 -24.92 -28.70 -3.94
C THR A 303 -24.14 -27.59 -4.66
N LEU A 304 -23.17 -27.95 -5.50
CA LEU A 304 -22.28 -27.02 -6.20
C LEU A 304 -23.01 -26.03 -7.11
N GLU A 305 -23.91 -26.52 -7.97
CA GLU A 305 -24.62 -25.67 -8.94
C GLU A 305 -25.63 -24.76 -8.24
N GLU A 306 -26.25 -25.24 -7.16
CA GLU A 306 -27.13 -24.42 -6.30
C GLU A 306 -26.35 -23.28 -5.64
N ALA A 307 -25.20 -23.59 -5.03
CA ALA A 307 -24.34 -22.60 -4.38
C ALA A 307 -23.84 -21.54 -5.37
N ARG A 308 -23.43 -21.96 -6.59
CA ARG A 308 -23.02 -21.05 -7.67
C ARG A 308 -24.13 -20.13 -8.11
N SER A 309 -25.33 -20.67 -8.36
CA SER A 309 -26.51 -19.87 -8.74
C SER A 309 -26.88 -18.87 -7.65
N THR A 310 -26.86 -19.30 -6.39
CA THR A 310 -27.24 -18.47 -5.23
C THR A 310 -26.27 -17.31 -4.98
N LEU A 311 -24.98 -17.51 -5.26
CA LEU A 311 -23.91 -16.56 -4.94
C LEU A 311 -23.34 -15.86 -6.18
N GLN A 312 -23.95 -16.02 -7.36
CA GLN A 312 -23.44 -15.49 -8.63
C GLN A 312 -23.31 -13.96 -8.65
N GLU A 313 -24.14 -13.25 -7.87
CA GLU A 313 -24.17 -11.79 -7.81
C GLU A 313 -23.09 -11.20 -6.88
N ALA A 314 -22.38 -12.06 -6.13
CA ALA A 314 -21.36 -11.66 -5.18
C ALA A 314 -19.96 -11.74 -5.83
N PRO A 315 -19.41 -10.64 -6.39
CA PRO A 315 -18.16 -10.67 -7.16
C PRO A 315 -16.93 -11.08 -6.33
N GLN A 316 -17.03 -11.00 -5.00
CA GLN A 316 -15.99 -11.40 -4.06
C GLN A 316 -16.00 -12.90 -3.72
N VAL A 317 -16.98 -13.67 -4.22
CA VAL A 317 -17.18 -15.08 -3.88
C VAL A 317 -16.70 -16.00 -5.00
N ALA A 318 -15.94 -17.05 -4.64
CA ALA A 318 -15.67 -18.20 -5.48
C ALA A 318 -16.19 -19.48 -4.82
N VAL A 319 -17.04 -20.23 -5.52
CA VAL A 319 -17.58 -21.51 -5.03
C VAL A 319 -16.73 -22.68 -5.54
N VAL A 320 -16.28 -23.53 -4.61
CA VAL A 320 -15.44 -24.70 -4.88
C VAL A 320 -16.09 -25.99 -4.38
N ALA A 321 -15.85 -27.09 -5.09
CA ALA A 321 -16.36 -28.41 -4.72
C ALA A 321 -15.42 -29.08 -3.71
N GLY A 322 -15.96 -29.52 -2.58
CA GLY A 322 -15.22 -30.09 -1.46
C GLY A 322 -14.32 -29.07 -0.75
N VAL A 323 -13.42 -29.59 0.09
CA VAL A 323 -12.32 -28.80 0.65
C VAL A 323 -11.24 -28.65 -0.42
N PRO A 324 -10.87 -27.42 -0.81
CA PRO A 324 -9.89 -27.21 -1.87
C PRO A 324 -8.49 -27.69 -1.43
N ASP A 325 -7.76 -28.30 -2.37
CA ASP A 325 -6.34 -28.54 -2.18
C ASP A 325 -5.52 -27.24 -2.19
N GLU A 326 -4.24 -27.34 -1.87
CA GLU A 326 -3.32 -26.20 -1.75
C GLU A 326 -3.31 -25.33 -3.03
N ALA A 327 -3.13 -25.96 -4.19
CA ALA A 327 -3.02 -25.26 -5.47
C ALA A 327 -4.33 -24.57 -5.87
N MET A 328 -5.47 -25.22 -5.63
CA MET A 328 -6.79 -24.64 -5.90
C MET A 328 -7.08 -23.46 -4.99
N LEU A 329 -6.83 -23.59 -3.68
CA LEU A 329 -7.09 -22.54 -2.71
C LEU A 329 -6.22 -21.31 -2.98
N GLU A 330 -4.92 -21.52 -3.19
CA GLU A 330 -4.00 -20.46 -3.57
C GLU A 330 -4.44 -19.76 -4.87
N GLY A 331 -4.71 -20.52 -5.93
CA GLY A 331 -5.14 -19.97 -7.21
C GLY A 331 -6.43 -19.15 -7.12
N ARG A 332 -7.42 -19.60 -6.34
CA ARG A 332 -8.68 -18.87 -6.13
C ARG A 332 -8.50 -17.59 -5.32
N LEU A 333 -7.74 -17.64 -4.23
CA LEU A 333 -7.46 -16.45 -3.42
C LEU A 333 -6.60 -15.44 -4.17
N VAL A 334 -5.60 -15.87 -4.94
CA VAL A 334 -4.80 -14.97 -5.80
C VAL A 334 -5.71 -14.29 -6.83
N TYR A 335 -6.51 -15.06 -7.55
CA TYR A 335 -7.44 -14.54 -8.56
C TYR A 335 -8.42 -13.51 -7.98
N LEU A 336 -9.09 -13.84 -6.87
CA LEU A 336 -10.03 -12.92 -6.22
C LEU A 336 -9.34 -11.66 -5.69
N ARG A 337 -8.14 -11.79 -5.10
CA ARG A 337 -7.38 -10.62 -4.61
C ARG A 337 -7.01 -9.66 -5.74
N GLN A 338 -6.53 -10.19 -6.85
CA GLN A 338 -6.22 -9.38 -8.04
C GLN A 338 -7.48 -8.67 -8.56
N GLN A 339 -8.58 -9.41 -8.69
CA GLN A 339 -9.85 -8.85 -9.16
C GLN A 339 -10.42 -7.77 -8.22
N LEU A 340 -10.27 -7.93 -6.90
CA LEU A 340 -10.81 -7.04 -5.88
C LEU A 340 -9.83 -5.93 -5.44
N GLY A 341 -8.61 -5.90 -5.99
CA GLY A 341 -7.55 -4.97 -5.56
C GLY A 341 -7.11 -5.16 -4.11
N ARG A 342 -7.12 -6.41 -3.63
CA ARG A 342 -6.79 -6.82 -2.24
C ARG A 342 -5.47 -7.57 -2.19
N GLU A 343 -4.52 -7.15 -3.02
CA GLU A 343 -3.19 -7.73 -3.02
C GLU A 343 -2.53 -7.52 -1.65
N ILE A 344 -1.75 -8.51 -1.23
CA ILE A 344 -0.91 -8.39 -0.04
C ILE A 344 0.44 -7.88 -0.55
N ALA A 345 0.95 -6.80 0.05
CA ALA A 345 2.25 -6.27 -0.33
C ALA A 345 3.32 -7.36 -0.17
N SER A 346 4.11 -7.59 -1.23
CA SER A 346 5.25 -8.52 -1.14
C SER A 346 6.25 -8.02 -0.09
N PRO A 347 7.12 -8.87 0.48
CA PRO A 347 8.15 -8.42 1.42
C PRO A 347 9.01 -7.29 0.86
N GLU A 348 9.31 -7.34 -0.44
CA GLU A 348 10.05 -6.30 -1.16
C GLU A 348 9.25 -4.99 -1.24
N GLN A 349 7.97 -5.07 -1.59
CA GLN A 349 7.09 -3.90 -1.65
C GLN A 349 6.89 -3.28 -0.26
N ALA A 350 6.70 -4.11 0.77
CA ALA A 350 6.58 -3.66 2.16
C ALA A 350 7.87 -2.94 2.62
N ARG A 351 9.04 -3.49 2.28
CA ARG A 351 10.34 -2.84 2.53
C ARG A 351 10.44 -1.49 1.83
N ALA A 352 10.09 -1.43 0.54
CA ALA A 352 10.11 -0.19 -0.23
C ALA A 352 9.19 0.88 0.37
N MET A 353 7.97 0.48 0.77
CA MET A 353 7.02 1.34 1.47
C MET A 353 7.55 1.82 2.83
N ALA A 354 8.23 0.97 3.60
CA ALA A 354 8.84 1.37 4.87
C ALA A 354 9.93 2.44 4.68
N ILE A 355 10.78 2.29 3.65
CA ILE A 355 11.78 3.31 3.31
C ILE A 355 11.11 4.63 2.87
N LEU A 356 10.05 4.55 2.06
CA LEU A 356 9.24 5.71 1.69
C LEU A 356 8.61 6.38 2.93
N ALA A 357 8.11 5.61 3.89
CA ALA A 357 7.53 6.13 5.13
C ALA A 357 8.57 6.84 5.99
N ALA A 358 9.78 6.27 6.13
CA ALA A 358 10.87 6.88 6.89
C ALA A 358 11.28 8.23 6.27
N LYS A 359 11.44 8.27 4.95
CA LYS A 359 11.76 9.50 4.21
C LYS A 359 10.64 10.55 4.30
N GLY A 360 9.39 10.13 4.19
CA GLY A 360 8.22 10.99 4.38
C GLY A 360 8.17 11.60 5.79
N LEU A 361 8.35 10.79 6.84
CA LEU A 361 8.44 11.27 8.22
C LEU A 361 9.62 12.24 8.42
N GLY A 362 10.76 11.97 7.79
CA GLY A 362 11.92 12.87 7.79
C GLY A 362 11.61 14.22 7.14
N ARG A 363 10.88 14.23 6.03
CA ARG A 363 10.42 15.47 5.37
C ARG A 363 9.46 16.26 6.28
N LEU A 364 8.47 15.60 6.87
CA LEU A 364 7.55 16.24 7.83
C LEU A 364 8.31 16.84 9.02
N ALA A 365 9.31 16.13 9.54
CA ALA A 365 10.16 16.62 10.63
C ALA A 365 11.03 17.81 10.19
N ALA A 366 11.56 17.80 8.96
CA ALA A 366 12.43 18.87 8.44
C ALA A 366 11.67 20.18 8.25
N MET A 367 10.42 20.08 7.81
CA MET A 367 9.55 21.23 7.57
C MET A 367 8.92 21.79 8.86
N GLU A 368 9.09 21.10 10.00
CA GLU A 368 8.58 21.49 11.31
C GLU A 368 7.07 21.83 11.31
N LEU A 369 6.31 21.06 10.51
CA LEU A 369 4.87 21.25 10.34
C LEU A 369 4.10 20.84 11.60
N LYS A 370 3.48 21.81 12.27
CA LYS A 370 2.81 21.63 13.58
C LYS A 370 1.61 20.68 13.56
N ASN A 371 0.97 20.52 12.40
CA ASN A 371 -0.15 19.59 12.19
C ASN A 371 0.31 18.11 12.20
N TYR A 372 1.60 17.83 11.97
CA TYR A 372 2.15 16.48 12.01
C TYR A 372 3.00 16.24 13.26
N GLN A 373 2.46 15.47 14.20
CA GLN A 373 3.17 15.08 15.41
C GLN A 373 4.10 13.89 15.15
N VAL A 374 5.20 14.10 14.40
CA VAL A 374 6.15 13.04 13.96
C VAL A 374 6.64 12.16 15.12
N ALA A 375 6.81 12.74 16.30
CA ALA A 375 7.19 12.01 17.52
C ALA A 375 6.25 10.85 17.89
N ARG A 376 4.99 10.85 17.43
CA ARG A 376 4.06 9.72 17.63
C ARG A 376 4.49 8.44 16.91
N ALA A 377 5.33 8.53 15.88
CA ALA A 377 5.94 7.36 15.24
C ALA A 377 7.24 6.90 15.94
N GLY A 378 7.57 7.47 17.11
CA GLY A 378 8.86 7.30 17.76
C GLY A 378 9.23 5.86 18.14
N GLU A 379 8.26 5.06 18.58
CA GLU A 379 8.46 3.64 18.89
C GLU A 379 8.82 2.84 17.62
N ALA A 380 8.00 2.97 16.58
CA ALA A 380 8.24 2.38 15.26
C ALA A 380 9.60 2.78 14.68
N LEU A 381 9.94 4.08 14.73
CA LEU A 381 11.22 4.60 14.28
C LEU A 381 12.40 3.99 15.07
N SER A 382 12.27 3.86 16.39
CA SER A 382 13.31 3.28 17.25
C SER A 382 13.50 1.79 16.97
N GLN A 383 12.40 1.05 16.80
CA GLN A 383 12.43 -0.36 16.42
C GLN A 383 13.13 -0.56 15.07
N CYS A 384 12.73 0.18 14.03
CA CYS A 384 13.34 0.08 12.70
C CYS A 384 14.79 0.57 12.69
N ALA A 385 15.12 1.62 13.44
CA ALA A 385 16.50 2.10 13.58
C ALA A 385 17.42 1.07 14.26
N ALA A 386 16.88 0.12 15.03
CA ALA A 386 17.62 -0.99 15.63
C ALA A 386 17.62 -2.27 14.78
N GLY A 387 16.83 -2.32 13.69
CA GLY A 387 16.68 -3.50 12.85
C GLY A 387 17.87 -3.79 11.92
N ASP A 388 17.83 -4.96 11.29
CA ASP A 388 18.91 -5.49 10.43
C ASP A 388 18.96 -4.86 9.03
N ASP A 389 17.83 -4.35 8.53
CA ASP A 389 17.80 -3.63 7.24
C ASP A 389 18.50 -2.28 7.38
N TRP A 390 19.76 -2.21 6.94
CA TRP A 390 20.61 -1.05 7.13
C TRP A 390 20.05 0.23 6.48
N GLU A 391 19.50 0.13 5.27
CA GLU A 391 18.98 1.30 4.56
C GLU A 391 17.80 1.89 5.33
N LEU A 392 16.84 1.05 5.73
CA LEU A 392 15.69 1.47 6.52
C LEU A 392 16.10 2.00 7.89
N ALA A 393 17.04 1.31 8.55
CA ALA A 393 17.53 1.71 9.86
C ALA A 393 18.17 3.09 9.82
N TYR A 394 19.02 3.34 8.82
CA TYR A 394 19.71 4.62 8.66
C TYR A 394 18.73 5.76 8.38
N GLU A 395 17.72 5.55 7.53
CA GLU A 395 16.67 6.56 7.30
C GLU A 395 15.86 6.84 8.59
N CYS A 396 15.46 5.81 9.34
CA CYS A 396 14.79 5.99 10.63
C CYS A 396 15.67 6.75 11.64
N GLY A 397 16.98 6.45 11.67
CA GLY A 397 17.95 7.16 12.50
C GLY A 397 18.05 8.65 12.18
N LYS A 398 17.97 9.05 10.90
CA LYS A 398 17.93 10.47 10.50
C LYS A 398 16.72 11.18 11.08
N VAL A 399 15.55 10.54 11.02
CA VAL A 399 14.32 11.11 11.60
C VAL A 399 14.47 11.26 13.12
N LEU A 400 14.91 10.22 13.83
CA LEU A 400 15.13 10.28 15.27
C LEU A 400 16.10 11.40 15.67
N ALA A 401 17.15 11.63 14.88
CA ALA A 401 18.13 12.68 15.15
C ALA A 401 17.54 14.10 15.10
N MET A 402 16.43 14.30 14.39
CA MET A 402 15.74 15.58 14.26
C MET A 402 14.77 15.85 15.40
N LEU A 403 14.32 14.81 16.10
CA LEU A 403 13.33 14.88 17.17
C LEU A 403 13.97 15.17 18.53
N SER A 404 13.28 15.93 19.37
CA SER A 404 13.83 16.43 20.63
C SER A 404 13.52 15.55 21.84
N GLN A 405 12.60 14.59 21.75
CA GLN A 405 12.13 13.81 22.90
C GLN A 405 13.27 12.95 23.51
N PRO A 406 13.39 12.87 24.86
CA PRO A 406 14.45 12.09 25.51
C PRO A 406 14.47 10.63 25.07
N GLU A 407 13.31 9.98 25.02
CA GLU A 407 13.15 8.56 24.72
C GLU A 407 13.61 8.24 23.29
N LEU A 408 13.45 9.19 22.36
CA LEU A 408 13.84 9.03 20.96
C LEU A 408 15.34 9.22 20.74
N GLN A 409 15.97 10.15 21.46
CA GLN A 409 17.42 10.28 21.45
C GLN A 409 18.08 9.05 22.10
N GLN A 410 17.49 8.52 23.16
CA GLN A 410 17.92 7.27 23.80
C GLN A 410 17.75 6.07 22.86
N GLY A 411 16.62 5.98 22.14
CA GLY A 411 16.40 4.96 21.12
C GLY A 411 17.45 4.99 20.01
N LEU A 412 17.79 6.18 19.50
CA LEU A 412 18.87 6.37 18.52
C LEU A 412 20.24 5.95 19.08
N ALA A 413 20.51 6.23 20.35
CA ALA A 413 21.76 5.83 20.98
C ALA A 413 21.86 4.31 21.15
N SER A 414 20.79 3.65 21.62
CA SER A 414 20.73 2.20 21.69
C SER A 414 20.90 1.56 20.32
N ALA A 415 20.24 2.09 19.28
CA ALA A 415 20.41 1.66 17.90
C ALA A 415 21.86 1.80 17.41
N ALA A 416 22.54 2.91 17.73
CA ALA A 416 23.94 3.11 17.35
C ALA A 416 24.88 2.13 18.08
N LEU A 417 24.71 1.97 19.40
CA LEU A 417 25.56 1.15 20.24
C LEU A 417 25.40 -0.35 19.93
N GLY A 418 24.19 -0.77 19.56
CA GLY A 418 23.87 -2.14 19.18
C GLY A 418 24.40 -2.60 17.81
N ARG A 419 24.92 -1.70 16.96
CA ARG A 419 25.43 -2.08 15.63
C ARG A 419 26.63 -3.03 15.73
N GLY A 420 26.60 -4.13 14.99
CA GLY A 420 27.75 -5.04 14.88
C GLY A 420 28.85 -4.49 13.96
N GLU A 421 28.45 -3.95 12.81
CA GLU A 421 29.39 -3.42 11.82
C GLU A 421 29.90 -2.02 12.17
N ASN A 422 31.23 -1.84 12.11
CA ASN A 422 31.87 -0.58 12.47
C ASN A 422 31.42 0.60 11.60
N GLU A 423 31.26 0.40 10.29
CA GLU A 423 30.83 1.45 9.38
C GLU A 423 29.41 1.94 9.71
N GLN A 424 28.47 1.00 9.89
CA GLN A 424 27.11 1.31 10.31
C GLN A 424 27.06 2.03 11.67
N LYS A 425 27.86 1.55 12.63
CA LYS A 425 27.99 2.17 13.96
C LYS A 425 28.49 3.61 13.86
N ILE A 426 29.53 3.86 13.07
CA ILE A 426 30.07 5.21 12.84
C ILE A 426 29.00 6.15 12.27
N GLN A 427 28.25 5.69 11.26
CA GLN A 427 27.20 6.50 10.62
C GLN A 427 26.06 6.83 11.61
N MET A 428 25.62 5.88 12.44
CA MET A 428 24.62 6.11 13.47
C MET A 428 25.12 7.04 14.60
N LEU A 429 26.37 6.89 15.03
CA LEU A 429 26.99 7.80 16.00
C LEU A 429 27.05 9.24 15.47
N ALA A 430 27.27 9.44 14.18
CA ALA A 430 27.23 10.76 13.56
C ALA A 430 25.82 11.39 13.61
N LEU A 431 24.77 10.58 13.45
CA LEU A 431 23.38 11.03 13.63
C LEU A 431 23.10 11.38 15.10
N LEU A 432 23.53 10.53 16.04
CA LEU A 432 23.40 10.80 17.47
C LEU A 432 24.10 12.10 17.87
N ARG A 433 25.34 12.31 17.41
CA ARG A 433 26.07 13.57 17.61
C ARG A 433 25.26 14.77 17.13
N THR A 434 24.61 14.65 15.97
CA THR A 434 23.78 15.72 15.40
C THR A 434 22.57 16.00 16.29
N SER A 435 21.91 14.96 16.79
CA SER A 435 20.81 15.08 17.77
C SER A 435 21.25 15.80 19.05
N VAL A 436 22.36 15.36 19.64
CA VAL A 436 22.92 15.96 20.88
C VAL A 436 23.28 17.42 20.67
N ARG A 437 23.89 17.77 19.52
CA ARG A 437 24.21 19.17 19.20
C ARG A 437 22.97 20.05 19.03
N LYS A 438 21.88 19.51 18.48
CA LYS A 438 20.64 20.26 18.25
C LYS A 438 19.81 20.40 19.53
N HIS A 439 19.73 19.35 20.34
CA HIS A 439 18.73 19.21 21.43
C HIS A 439 19.32 19.08 22.83
N GLY A 440 20.64 19.05 22.96
CA GLY A 440 21.34 18.70 24.20
C GLY A 440 21.38 17.20 24.46
N SER A 441 22.15 16.79 25.47
CA SER A 441 22.22 15.41 25.92
C SER A 441 20.98 15.03 26.74
N ARG A 442 20.36 13.92 26.37
CA ARG A 442 19.27 13.23 27.07
C ARG A 442 19.57 11.73 27.24
N LEU A 443 20.84 11.35 27.07
CA LEU A 443 21.32 9.98 27.21
C LEU A 443 21.27 9.49 28.66
N THR A 444 21.13 8.18 28.84
CA THR A 444 21.27 7.57 30.16
C THR A 444 22.74 7.47 30.58
N ALA A 445 23.00 7.37 31.89
CA ALA A 445 24.36 7.18 32.40
C ALA A 445 25.02 5.90 31.84
N GLU A 446 24.23 4.86 31.60
CA GLU A 446 24.71 3.61 30.99
C GLU A 446 25.16 3.83 29.53
N GLN A 447 24.36 4.53 28.72
CA GLN A 447 24.73 4.84 27.33
C GLN A 447 25.99 5.71 27.25
N ILE A 448 26.12 6.68 28.17
CA ILE A 448 27.33 7.51 28.28
C ILE A 448 28.55 6.63 28.61
N SER A 449 28.42 5.73 29.58
CA SER A 449 29.48 4.79 29.96
C SER A 449 29.87 3.85 28.80
N GLN A 450 28.91 3.37 28.03
CA GLN A 450 29.18 2.55 26.84
C GLN A 450 29.94 3.33 25.76
N LEU A 451 29.55 4.59 25.48
CA LEU A 451 30.26 5.47 24.55
C LEU A 451 31.70 5.74 25.00
N GLN A 452 31.90 6.04 26.29
CA GLN A 452 33.23 6.19 26.88
C GLN A 452 34.03 4.90 26.73
N GLY A 453 33.42 3.74 27.00
CA GLY A 453 34.03 2.42 26.80
C GLY A 453 34.59 2.23 25.39
N ILE A 454 33.87 2.68 24.35
CA ILE A 454 34.37 2.67 22.97
C ILE A 454 35.57 3.61 22.83
N VAL A 455 35.52 4.82 23.36
CA VAL A 455 36.65 5.78 23.31
C VAL A 455 37.93 5.20 23.93
N PHE A 456 37.80 4.48 25.04
CA PHE A 456 38.94 3.91 25.76
C PHE A 456 39.46 2.61 25.13
N LYS A 457 38.57 1.67 24.80
CA LYS A 457 38.92 0.28 24.49
C LYS A 457 39.02 -0.02 23.00
N GLU A 458 38.35 0.75 22.14
CA GLU A 458 38.30 0.45 20.70
C GLU A 458 39.65 0.72 20.03
N THR A 459 40.04 -0.21 19.15
CA THR A 459 41.29 -0.14 18.37
C THR A 459 41.06 0.45 16.98
N ALA A 460 39.86 0.28 16.42
CA ALA A 460 39.48 0.90 15.15
C ALA A 460 39.40 2.43 15.30
N GLU A 461 40.37 3.13 14.72
CA GLU A 461 40.54 4.58 14.86
C GLU A 461 39.28 5.37 14.48
N ASN A 462 38.66 5.04 13.35
CA ASN A 462 37.46 5.73 12.87
C ASN A 462 36.27 5.59 13.83
N LEU A 463 36.09 4.40 14.41
CA LEU A 463 35.01 4.16 15.37
C LEU A 463 35.26 4.88 16.70
N ARG A 464 36.50 4.82 17.19
CA ARG A 464 36.92 5.56 18.38
C ARG A 464 36.71 7.07 18.22
N ASN A 465 37.09 7.62 17.06
CA ASN A 465 36.92 9.06 16.76
C ASN A 465 35.43 9.44 16.64
N ALA A 466 34.60 8.58 16.05
CA ALA A 466 33.16 8.80 15.99
C ALA A 466 32.52 8.85 17.39
N ALA A 467 32.86 7.89 18.26
CA ALA A 467 32.39 7.88 19.65
C ALA A 467 32.89 9.09 20.45
N ALA A 468 34.17 9.45 20.30
CA ALA A 468 34.76 10.63 20.93
C ALA A 468 34.04 11.92 20.50
N ALA A 469 33.64 12.03 19.24
CA ALA A 469 32.89 13.17 18.75
C ALA A 469 31.47 13.26 19.35
N VAL A 470 30.83 12.12 19.68
CA VAL A 470 29.57 12.12 20.45
C VAL A 470 29.85 12.57 21.88
N VAL A 471 30.82 11.95 22.57
CA VAL A 471 31.16 12.27 23.97
C VAL A 471 31.52 13.75 24.13
N GLY A 472 32.28 14.32 23.20
CA GLY A 472 32.59 15.74 23.18
C GLY A 472 31.33 16.62 23.03
N ALA A 473 30.37 16.20 22.20
CA ALA A 473 29.10 16.91 22.06
C ALA A 473 28.20 16.84 23.31
N LEU A 474 28.37 15.83 24.17
CA LEU A 474 27.65 15.76 25.45
C LEU A 474 28.09 16.84 26.44
N ASN A 475 29.25 17.46 26.22
CA ASN A 475 29.85 18.48 27.09
C ASN A 475 29.91 18.01 28.56
N LEU A 476 30.40 16.79 28.78
CA LEU A 476 30.55 16.20 30.13
C LEU A 476 31.50 17.03 31.01
N PRO A 477 31.41 16.92 32.34
CA PRO A 477 32.31 17.62 33.26
C PRO A 477 33.80 17.37 32.94
N PRO A 478 34.69 18.35 33.22
CA PRO A 478 36.11 18.26 32.86
C PRO A 478 36.84 17.01 33.40
N GLU A 479 36.37 16.44 34.50
CA GLU A 479 36.94 15.23 35.09
C GLU A 479 36.85 14.01 34.16
N GLU A 480 35.81 13.91 33.34
CA GLU A 480 35.64 12.81 32.39
C GLU A 480 36.60 12.95 31.20
N ALA A 481 36.79 14.17 30.68
CA ALA A 481 37.78 14.44 29.65
C ALA A 481 39.21 14.21 30.16
N ARG A 482 39.48 14.56 31.43
CA ARG A 482 40.77 14.32 32.09
C ARG A 482 41.12 12.83 32.14
N LYS A 483 40.18 11.94 32.43
CA LYS A 483 40.41 10.48 32.43
C LYS A 483 40.90 9.98 31.07
N VAL A 484 40.29 10.45 29.98
CA VAL A 484 40.68 10.09 28.60
C VAL A 484 42.12 10.49 28.30
N ILE A 485 42.51 11.71 28.65
CA ILE A 485 43.86 12.22 28.40
C ILE A 485 44.89 11.42 29.22
N LEU A 486 44.67 11.28 30.53
CA LEU A 486 45.62 10.62 31.44
C LEU A 486 45.85 9.14 31.11
N GLU A 487 44.84 8.44 30.57
CA GLU A 487 44.97 7.03 30.19
C GLU A 487 45.66 6.83 28.83
N LYS A 488 45.57 7.82 27.92
CA LYS A 488 46.16 7.74 26.57
C LYS A 488 47.53 8.39 26.47
N GLU A 489 47.91 9.26 27.40
CA GLU A 489 49.24 9.87 27.41
C GLU A 489 50.33 8.91 27.91
N ALA A 490 51.44 8.88 27.17
CA ALA A 490 52.59 8.02 27.45
C ALA A 490 53.56 8.60 28.51
N PHE A 491 53.25 9.75 29.09
CA PHE A 491 54.16 10.47 29.99
C PHE A 491 54.23 9.91 31.42
N GLY A 492 53.52 8.81 31.70
CA GLY A 492 53.51 8.15 33.01
C GLY A 492 52.70 8.91 34.07
N GLN A 493 52.27 8.22 35.12
CA GLN A 493 51.60 8.87 36.24
C GLN A 493 52.62 9.74 36.98
N VAL A 494 52.31 11.04 37.14
CA VAL A 494 53.01 11.89 38.09
C VAL A 494 52.65 11.36 39.49
N GLY A 495 53.63 10.79 40.19
CA GLY A 495 53.47 10.31 41.56
C GLY A 495 53.05 11.44 42.51
N PRO A 496 52.53 11.10 43.71
CA PRO A 496 51.98 12.05 44.67
C PRO A 496 52.92 13.20 45.05
#